data_AF-A0A8I1MR55-F1
#
_entry.id   AF-A0A8I1MR55-F1
#
_cell.length_a   1.000
_cell.length_b   1.000
_cell.length_c   1.000
_cell.angle_alpha   90.00
_cell.angle_beta   90.00
_cell.angle_gamma   90.00
#
_symmetry.space_group_name_H-M   'P 1'
#
loop_
_entity.id
_entity.type
_entity.pdbx_description
1 polymer ?
#
loop_
_entity_poly.entity_id
_entity_poly.type
_entity_poly.pdbx_seq_one_letter_code
_entity_poly.pdbx_strand_id
1 'polypeptide(L)'
;MAFQRRTRIYVLVAAFVLLIAAVRPVASFLLWHGPLGRAGKQSLAEVDRKLKLVKIDMTREEVRAIMGDPVSIVVRDDADKEVWIFARPHAASEDPRCVFDRTSGRVVRVIPYE
;
A
#
# COMPACT_ATOMS: atom_id res chain seq x y z
N MET A 1 1.76 12.45 65.66
CA MET A 1 0.62 13.01 64.89
C MET A 1 1.06 13.21 63.43
N ALA A 2 0.76 12.25 62.55
CA ALA A 2 1.33 12.16 61.19
C ALA A 2 0.24 11.93 60.13
N PHE A 3 -0.79 12.79 60.11
CA PHE A 3 -1.95 12.62 59.22
C PHE A 3 -2.35 13.94 58.56
N GLN A 4 -1.40 14.67 57.99
CA GLN A 4 -1.68 15.96 57.33
C GLN A 4 -0.75 16.31 56.16
N ARG A 5 -0.16 15.32 55.48
CA ARG A 5 0.72 15.59 54.30
C ARG A 5 0.40 14.82 53.03
N ARG A 6 -0.52 13.84 53.03
CA ARG A 6 -0.79 13.01 51.84
C ARG A 6 -1.89 13.56 50.91
N THR A 7 -2.74 14.46 51.39
CA THR A 7 -3.92 14.90 50.62
C THR A 7 -3.63 15.95 49.55
N ARG A 8 -2.53 16.70 49.67
CA ARG A 8 -2.19 17.78 48.72
C ARG A 8 -1.59 17.27 47.40
N ILE A 9 -1.00 16.08 47.39
CA ILE A 9 -0.35 15.51 46.19
C ILE A 9 -1.41 14.99 45.20
N TYR A 10 -2.47 14.34 45.69
CA TYR A 10 -3.51 13.79 44.82
C TYR A 10 -4.31 14.86 44.07
N VAL A 11 -4.50 16.04 44.65
CA VAL A 11 -5.23 17.14 43.99
C VAL A 11 -4.41 17.73 42.82
N LEU A 12 -3.08 17.79 42.95
CA LEU A 12 -2.20 18.26 41.88
C LEU A 12 -2.09 17.26 40.71
N VAL A 13 -2.08 15.95 41.00
CA VAL A 13 -2.01 14.92 39.94
C VAL A 13 -3.33 14.83 39.16
N ALA A 14 -4.48 14.97 39.84
CA ALA A 14 -5.79 14.95 39.17
C ALA A 14 -6.00 16.15 38.22
N ALA A 15 -5.47 17.33 38.57
CA ALA A 15 -5.53 18.51 37.70
C ALA A 15 -4.63 18.37 36.46
N PHE A 16 -3.51 17.65 36.56
CA PHE A 16 -2.59 17.46 35.44
C PHE A 16 -3.10 16.43 34.41
N VAL A 17 -3.80 15.38 34.85
CA VAL A 17 -4.41 14.39 33.95
C VAL A 17 -5.59 14.97 33.15
N LEU A 18 -6.35 15.90 33.75
CA LEU A 18 -7.45 16.57 33.06
C LEU A 18 -6.99 17.59 32.01
N LEU A 19 -5.76 18.10 32.11
CA LEU A 19 -5.22 19.06 31.14
C LEU A 19 -4.73 18.42 29.84
N ILE A 20 -4.47 17.10 29.83
CA ILE A 20 -4.02 16.36 28.64
C ILE A 20 -5.21 15.93 27.76
N ALA A 21 -6.42 15.86 28.32
CA ALA A 21 -7.63 15.50 27.56
C ALA A 21 -8.20 16.65 26.70
N ALA A 22 -7.71 17.88 26.87
CA ALA A 22 -8.19 19.06 26.14
C ALA A 22 -7.35 19.40 24.88
N VAL A 23 -6.31 18.63 24.58
CA VAL A 23 -5.50 18.80 23.36
C VAL A 23 -5.93 17.79 22.29
N ARG A 24 -7.09 18.03 21.70
CA ARG A 24 -7.36 17.67 20.29
C ARG A 24 -7.56 19.00 19.55
N PRO A 25 -6.96 19.23 18.37
CA PRO A 25 -6.92 18.25 17.28
C PRO A 25 -5.63 18.30 16.44
N VAL A 26 -4.86 17.21 16.41
CA VAL A 26 -4.00 16.94 15.23
C VAL A 26 -4.93 16.23 14.25
N ALA A 27 -5.58 17.01 13.39
CA ALA A 27 -5.08 17.32 12.05
C ALA A 27 -4.98 16.04 11.20
N SER A 28 -5.67 16.09 10.06
CA SER A 28 -5.53 15.18 8.92
C SER A 28 -6.41 13.92 8.95
N PHE A 29 -7.72 14.12 9.13
CA PHE A 29 -8.76 13.22 8.58
C PHE A 29 -9.47 13.86 7.38
N LEU A 30 -8.73 14.68 6.62
CA LEU A 30 -9.15 15.20 5.33
C LEU A 30 -8.16 14.69 4.27
N LEU A 31 -8.73 14.06 3.26
CA LEU A 31 -8.14 13.86 1.93
C LEU A 31 -7.01 12.83 1.86
N TRP A 32 -7.38 11.56 1.84
CA TRP A 32 -6.75 10.64 0.90
C TRP A 32 -7.80 9.73 0.26
N HIS A 33 -8.78 10.34 -0.41
CA HIS A 33 -9.07 9.81 -1.74
C HIS A 33 -7.74 9.97 -2.48
N GLY A 34 -7.00 8.86 -2.60
CA GLY A 34 -5.76 8.87 -3.35
C GLY A 34 -6.01 9.55 -4.69
N PRO A 35 -5.00 10.24 -5.25
CA PRO A 35 -5.15 10.75 -6.59
C PRO A 35 -5.63 9.57 -7.40
N LEU A 36 -6.81 9.70 -8.02
CA LEU A 36 -7.20 8.86 -9.15
C LEU A 36 -5.99 8.97 -10.06
N GLY A 37 -5.13 7.96 -9.95
CA GLY A 37 -3.84 7.91 -10.58
C GLY A 37 -4.16 8.22 -12.02
N ARG A 38 -3.64 9.36 -12.48
CA ARG A 38 -3.75 9.76 -13.87
C ARG A 38 -3.19 8.57 -14.61
N ALA A 39 -4.08 7.71 -15.12
CA ALA A 39 -3.74 6.57 -15.94
C ALA A 39 -3.21 7.20 -17.22
N GLY A 40 -1.94 7.62 -17.17
CA GLY A 40 -1.17 7.94 -18.34
C GLY A 40 -1.35 6.73 -19.22
N LYS A 41 -1.91 6.94 -20.41
CA LYS A 41 -2.05 5.90 -21.42
C LYS A 41 -0.63 5.44 -21.72
N GLN A 42 -0.12 4.46 -20.98
CA GLN A 42 1.16 3.86 -21.24
C GLN A 42 1.05 3.26 -22.63
N SER A 43 1.98 3.65 -23.50
CA SER A 43 2.00 3.08 -24.83
C SER A 43 2.33 1.59 -24.71
N LEU A 44 1.71 0.76 -25.54
CA LEU A 44 1.85 -0.70 -25.48
C LEU A 44 3.31 -1.16 -25.58
N ALA A 45 4.13 -0.45 -26.37
CA ALA A 45 5.57 -0.70 -26.50
C ALA A 45 6.37 -0.39 -25.23
N GLU A 46 5.86 0.51 -24.38
CA GLU A 46 6.46 0.85 -23.09
C GLU A 46 6.22 -0.25 -22.06
N VAL A 47 4.99 -0.81 -22.04
CA VAL A 47 4.62 -1.94 -21.16
C VAL A 47 5.50 -3.15 -21.45
N ASP A 48 5.72 -3.52 -22.71
CA ASP A 48 6.58 -4.65 -23.09
C ASP A 48 8.03 -4.47 -22.63
N ARG A 49 8.60 -3.28 -22.88
CA ARG A 49 9.98 -2.96 -22.45
C ARG A 49 10.12 -3.01 -20.93
N LYS A 50 9.12 -2.49 -20.20
CA LYS A 50 9.12 -2.47 -18.73
C LYS A 50 8.93 -3.86 -18.14
N LEU A 51 8.09 -4.71 -18.73
CA LEU A 51 7.85 -6.06 -18.23
C LEU A 51 9.13 -6.90 -18.23
N LYS A 52 10.00 -6.70 -19.24
CA LYS A 52 11.32 -7.35 -19.34
C LYS A 52 12.30 -6.93 -18.23
N LEU A 53 12.04 -5.82 -17.54
CA LEU A 53 12.84 -5.35 -16.42
C LEU A 53 12.38 -5.95 -15.09
N VAL A 54 11.14 -6.45 -15.01
CA VAL A 54 10.60 -7.09 -13.81
C VAL A 54 11.24 -8.46 -13.64
N LYS A 55 11.76 -8.74 -12.43
CA LYS A 55 12.40 -10.00 -12.06
C LYS A 55 11.66 -10.66 -10.91
N ILE A 56 11.88 -11.96 -10.79
CA ILE A 56 11.47 -12.73 -9.61
C ILE A 56 12.14 -12.12 -8.36
N ASP A 57 11.45 -12.21 -7.22
CA ASP A 57 11.85 -11.71 -5.90
C ASP A 57 11.76 -10.18 -5.69
N MET A 58 11.42 -9.42 -6.75
CA MET A 58 11.13 -7.98 -6.63
C MET A 58 9.89 -7.72 -5.76
N THR A 59 9.89 -6.62 -5.01
CA THR A 59 8.74 -6.21 -4.19
C THR A 59 7.65 -5.53 -5.02
N ARG A 60 6.45 -5.38 -4.45
CA ARG A 60 5.34 -4.63 -5.08
C ARG A 60 5.73 -3.21 -5.44
N GLU A 61 6.51 -2.54 -4.59
CA GLU A 61 6.97 -1.16 -4.78
C GLU A 61 7.96 -1.08 -5.94
N GLU A 62 8.90 -2.02 -6.03
CA GLU A 62 9.84 -2.10 -7.15
C GLU A 62 9.13 -2.35 -8.48
N VAL A 63 8.15 -3.27 -8.49
CA VAL A 63 7.34 -3.51 -9.69
C VAL A 63 6.51 -2.28 -10.05
N ARG A 64 5.90 -1.60 -9.07
CA ARG A 64 5.14 -0.36 -9.31
C ARG A 64 6.06 0.77 -9.82
N ALA A 65 7.31 0.85 -9.37
CA ALA A 65 8.27 1.83 -9.88
C ALA A 65 8.62 1.60 -11.35
N ILE A 66 8.67 0.33 -11.78
CA ILE A 66 8.98 -0.05 -13.17
C ILE A 66 7.73 0.07 -14.05
N MET A 67 6.66 -0.64 -13.68
CA MET A 67 5.45 -0.83 -14.49
C MET A 67 4.43 0.29 -14.30
N GLY A 68 4.46 1.00 -13.17
CA GLY A 68 3.36 1.85 -12.73
C GLY A 68 2.23 1.04 -12.08
N ASP A 69 1.06 1.66 -11.98
CA ASP A 69 -0.10 1.02 -11.40
C ASP A 69 -0.71 -0.04 -12.34
N PRO A 70 -1.06 -1.22 -11.81
CA PRO A 70 -1.73 -2.24 -12.61
C PRO A 70 -3.15 -1.79 -13.00
N VAL A 71 -3.65 -2.33 -14.11
CA VAL A 71 -5.04 -2.11 -14.56
C VAL A 71 -6.01 -2.84 -13.65
N SER A 72 -5.63 -4.02 -13.16
CA SER A 72 -6.42 -4.82 -12.23
C SER A 72 -5.55 -5.61 -11.28
N ILE A 73 -6.04 -5.80 -10.06
CA ILE A 73 -5.41 -6.65 -9.05
C ILE A 73 -6.42 -7.73 -8.69
N VAL A 74 -6.04 -9.00 -8.89
CA VAL A 74 -6.84 -10.17 -8.56
C VAL A 74 -6.20 -10.86 -7.37
N VAL A 75 -6.91 -10.89 -6.24
CA VAL A 75 -6.52 -11.65 -5.05
C VAL A 75 -7.43 -12.87 -4.98
N ARG A 76 -6.85 -14.07 -4.95
CA ARG A 76 -7.59 -15.30 -4.67
C ARG A 76 -7.28 -15.73 -3.25
N ASP A 77 -8.30 -15.75 -2.40
CA ASP A 77 -8.15 -16.05 -0.97
C ASP A 77 -7.59 -17.45 -0.71
N ASP A 78 -7.82 -18.40 -1.61
CA ASP A 78 -7.40 -19.79 -1.45
C ASP A 78 -5.96 -20.08 -1.92
N ALA A 79 -5.25 -19.11 -2.51
CA ALA A 79 -4.02 -19.36 -3.26
C ALA A 79 -2.79 -18.63 -2.75
N ASP A 80 -2.89 -17.84 -1.67
CA ASP A 80 -1.85 -16.95 -1.14
C ASP A 80 -1.14 -16.13 -2.24
N LYS A 81 -1.88 -15.81 -3.30
CA LYS A 81 -1.37 -15.18 -4.51
C LYS A 81 -2.16 -13.95 -4.86
N GLU A 82 -1.43 -12.93 -5.24
CA GLU A 82 -1.93 -11.66 -5.72
C GLU A 82 -1.44 -11.49 -7.16
N VAL A 83 -2.36 -11.30 -8.10
CA VAL A 83 -2.05 -11.20 -9.53
C VAL A 83 -2.33 -9.79 -9.99
N TRP A 84 -1.29 -9.10 -10.47
CA TRP A 84 -1.40 -7.78 -11.07
C TRP A 84 -1.45 -7.92 -12.58
N ILE A 85 -2.48 -7.33 -13.19
CA ILE A 85 -2.73 -7.36 -14.63
C ILE A 85 -2.42 -5.98 -15.20
N PHE A 86 -1.63 -5.93 -16.26
CA PHE A 86 -1.23 -4.71 -16.95
C PHE A 86 -1.92 -4.59 -18.31
N ALA A 87 -1.93 -3.39 -18.88
CA ALA A 87 -2.61 -3.12 -20.15
C ALA A 87 -2.00 -3.95 -21.30
N ARG A 88 -2.85 -4.64 -22.07
CA ARG A 88 -2.45 -5.46 -23.21
C ARG A 88 -2.53 -4.71 -24.55
N PRO A 89 -1.71 -5.09 -25.54
CA PRO A 89 -1.99 -4.79 -26.93
C PRO A 89 -3.30 -5.44 -27.37
N HIS A 90 -4.09 -4.76 -28.20
CA HIS A 90 -5.36 -5.30 -28.70
C HIS A 90 -5.20 -6.68 -29.37
N ALA A 91 -4.03 -6.92 -29.97
CA ALA A 91 -3.68 -8.15 -30.68
C ALA A 91 -3.12 -9.30 -29.83
N ALA A 92 -2.90 -9.12 -28.51
CA ALA A 92 -2.32 -10.17 -27.67
C ALA A 92 -3.37 -11.21 -27.25
N SER A 93 -2.96 -12.48 -27.16
CA SER A 93 -3.83 -13.59 -26.74
C SER A 93 -4.07 -13.58 -25.23
N GLU A 94 -3.04 -13.25 -24.45
CA GLU A 94 -3.07 -13.16 -22.99
C GLU A 94 -2.67 -11.78 -22.46
N ASP A 95 -3.19 -11.43 -21.27
CA ASP A 95 -2.81 -10.20 -20.57
C ASP A 95 -1.46 -10.38 -19.84
N PRO A 96 -0.52 -9.43 -19.97
CA PRO A 96 0.72 -9.47 -19.22
C PRO A 96 0.42 -9.30 -17.72
N ARG A 97 0.97 -10.19 -16.90
CA ARG A 97 0.66 -10.25 -15.47
C ARG A 97 1.85 -10.63 -14.61
N CYS A 98 1.93 -10.00 -13.43
CA CYS A 98 2.87 -10.36 -12.37
C CYS A 98 2.10 -11.07 -11.26
N VAL A 99 2.63 -12.20 -10.80
CA VAL A 99 2.10 -12.95 -9.67
C VAL A 99 3.02 -12.72 -8.49
N PHE A 100 2.44 -12.24 -7.40
CA PHE A 100 3.08 -12.02 -6.12
C PHE A 100 2.63 -13.09 -5.14
N ASP A 101 3.56 -13.53 -4.31
CA ASP A 101 3.24 -14.25 -3.09
C ASP A 101 2.73 -13.25 -2.04
N ARG A 102 1.56 -13.52 -1.46
CA ARG A 102 0.88 -12.56 -0.58
C ARG A 102 1.61 -12.39 0.75
N THR A 103 2.23 -13.47 1.23
CA THR A 103 2.93 -13.56 2.51
C THR A 103 4.24 -12.76 2.51
N SER A 104 5.06 -12.96 1.47
CA SER A 104 6.34 -12.26 1.30
C SER A 104 6.21 -10.92 0.59
N GLY A 105 5.14 -10.72 -0.20
CA GLY A 105 4.95 -9.53 -1.01
C GLY A 105 5.88 -9.44 -2.23
N ARG A 106 6.43 -10.57 -2.67
CA ARG A 106 7.44 -10.64 -3.72
C ARG A 106 6.94 -11.33 -4.97
N VAL A 107 7.48 -10.95 -6.12
CA VAL A 107 7.18 -11.58 -7.41
C VAL A 107 7.64 -13.02 -7.40
N VAL A 108 6.72 -13.95 -7.63
CA VAL A 108 7.02 -15.38 -7.82
C VAL A 108 6.95 -15.81 -9.27
N ARG A 109 6.23 -15.06 -10.12
CA ARG A 109 6.10 -15.36 -11.55
C ARG A 109 5.80 -14.09 -12.35
N VAL A 110 6.44 -13.96 -13.49
CA VAL A 110 6.11 -12.97 -14.52
C VAL A 110 5.59 -13.73 -15.73
N ILE A 111 4.42 -13.34 -16.24
CA ILE A 111 3.82 -13.93 -17.43
C ILE A 111 3.80 -12.84 -18.50
N PRO A 112 4.70 -12.91 -19.50
CA PRO A 112 4.65 -12.02 -20.65
C PRO A 112 3.43 -12.35 -21.51
N TYR A 113 3.05 -11.41 -22.39
CA TYR A 113 2.07 -11.70 -23.42
C TYR A 113 2.75 -12.50 -24.55
N GLU A 114 2.03 -13.48 -25.11
CA GLU A 114 2.42 -14.22 -26.32
C GLU A 114 1.55 -13.81 -27.52
#